data_AF-A0A1A6HVY0-F1
#
_entry.id   AF-A0A1A6HVY0-F1
#
_cell.length_a   1.000
_cell.length_b   1.000
_cell.length_c   1.000
_cell.angle_alpha   90.00
_cell.angle_beta   90.00
_cell.angle_gamma   90.00
#
_symmetry.space_group_name_H-M   'P 1'
#
loop_
_entity.id
_entity.type
_entity.pdbx_description
1 polymer ?
#
loop_
_entity_poly.entity_id
_entity_poly.type
_entity_poly.pdbx_seq_one_letter_code
_entity_poly.pdbx_strand_id
1 'polypeptide(L)'
;YIEAAVIPAGARRIRVVEDKPAHSFLALKDSSKRSINSDWKIELPGEFQIAGTTVRYVRRGLWEKFSAKGPTTVPLHLMVLLFHDQNYGIHYEYTIPVNQSTENQSEPTKPQDALFLWTHSGWEGCSVQCGGGERRTIVSCTRIVNKTTTLVNDSDCPQASRPEPQVRRCNSHPCQSRWVAGQWSPCSATCEKGLQHREVTCMYQLQNGTHVTTRPLYCSEPRPTPVQSCEGQDCLSIWEASEWSEVGGRSVEPLLSDL
;
A
#
# COMPACT_ATOMS: atom_id res chain seq x y z
N TYR A 1 7.96 -8.71 -17.81
CA TYR A 1 8.41 -7.41 -18.35
C TYR A 1 7.33 -6.37 -18.11
N ILE A 2 7.70 -5.21 -17.62
CA ILE A 2 6.85 -4.02 -17.50
C ILE A 2 7.41 -2.93 -18.43
N GLU A 3 6.55 -2.14 -19.07
CA GLU A 3 7.01 -1.00 -19.87
C GLU A 3 7.25 0.20 -18.95
N ALA A 4 8.45 0.76 -19.02
CA ALA A 4 8.85 1.88 -18.17
C ALA A 4 8.85 3.23 -18.90
N ALA A 5 9.19 3.24 -20.19
CA ALA A 5 9.16 4.45 -21.02
C ALA A 5 9.11 4.10 -22.52
N VAL A 6 8.69 5.06 -23.34
CA VAL A 6 8.78 4.99 -24.80
C VAL A 6 9.69 6.10 -25.30
N ILE A 7 10.77 5.72 -25.99
CA ILE A 7 11.70 6.64 -26.65
C ILE A 7 11.20 6.83 -28.09
N PRO A 8 10.79 8.04 -28.49
CA PRO A 8 10.12 8.26 -29.78
C PRO A 8 11.07 8.10 -30.98
N ALA A 9 10.49 8.04 -32.18
CA ALA A 9 11.26 8.16 -33.42
C ALA A 9 11.95 9.54 -33.50
N GLY A 10 13.11 9.59 -34.14
CA GLY A 10 13.97 10.77 -34.24
C GLY A 10 14.89 11.00 -33.04
N ALA A 11 14.79 10.18 -31.99
CA ALA A 11 15.60 10.31 -30.79
C ALA A 11 17.08 9.96 -31.04
N ARG A 12 17.97 10.80 -30.50
CA ARG A 12 19.43 10.71 -30.59
C ARG A 12 20.05 10.74 -29.19
N ARG A 13 21.33 10.38 -29.08
CA ARG A 13 22.10 10.39 -27.82
C ARG A 13 21.35 9.67 -26.69
N ILE A 14 20.76 8.53 -27.01
CA ILE A 14 19.95 7.75 -26.07
C ILE A 14 20.90 7.11 -25.06
N ARG A 15 20.58 7.24 -23.78
CA ARG A 15 21.27 6.57 -22.68
C ARG A 15 20.25 6.10 -21.65
N VAL A 16 20.28 4.83 -21.31
CA VAL A 16 19.46 4.22 -20.27
C VAL A 16 20.39 3.51 -19.30
N VAL A 17 20.28 3.84 -18.01
CA VAL A 17 21.10 3.28 -16.94
C VAL A 17 20.24 2.99 -15.71
N GLU A 18 20.62 1.98 -14.94
CA GLU A 18 20.06 1.79 -13.60
C GLU A 18 20.76 2.72 -12.60
N ASP A 19 19.99 3.30 -11.68
CA ASP A 19 20.48 4.17 -10.59
C ASP A 19 21.27 3.37 -9.56
N LYS A 20 20.91 2.10 -9.37
CA LYS A 20 21.54 1.15 -8.44
C LYS A 20 21.62 -0.23 -9.09
N PRO A 21 22.66 -1.03 -8.81
CA PRO A 21 22.72 -2.42 -9.28
C PRO A 21 21.52 -3.21 -8.77
N ALA A 22 20.82 -3.89 -9.67
CA ALA A 22 19.59 -4.61 -9.34
C ALA A 22 19.59 -6.02 -9.95
N HIS A 23 18.73 -6.88 -9.41
CA HIS A 23 18.47 -8.19 -10.00
C HIS A 23 17.46 -8.13 -11.16
N SER A 24 17.01 -6.92 -11.52
CA SER A 24 16.22 -6.67 -12.71
C SER A 24 17.05 -6.80 -13.99
N PHE A 25 16.33 -6.90 -15.12
CA PHE A 25 16.95 -6.86 -16.43
C PHE A 25 16.29 -5.79 -17.31
N LEU A 26 17.10 -4.92 -17.88
CA LEU A 26 16.67 -3.96 -18.89
C LEU A 26 16.49 -4.65 -20.23
N ALA A 27 15.41 -4.28 -20.92
CA ALA A 27 15.09 -4.78 -22.24
C ALA A 27 14.59 -3.65 -23.14
N LEU A 28 14.86 -3.77 -24.44
CA LEU A 28 14.39 -2.83 -25.45
C LEU A 28 13.62 -3.58 -26.51
N LYS A 29 12.51 -3.01 -26.96
CA LYS A 29 11.68 -3.57 -28.02
C LYS A 29 11.28 -2.48 -29.01
N ASP A 30 11.28 -2.79 -30.30
CA ASP A 30 10.71 -1.88 -31.31
C ASP A 30 9.29 -2.33 -31.71
N SER A 31 8.55 -1.43 -32.38
CA SER A 31 7.21 -1.72 -32.91
C SER A 31 7.22 -2.80 -34.01
N SER A 32 8.39 -3.10 -34.58
CA SER A 32 8.64 -4.11 -35.62
C SER A 32 9.03 -5.50 -35.11
N LYS A 33 8.79 -5.79 -33.81
CA LYS A 33 9.05 -7.08 -33.14
C LYS A 33 10.53 -7.46 -32.95
N ARG A 34 11.48 -6.56 -33.18
CA ARG A 34 12.87 -6.79 -32.74
C ARG A 34 13.02 -6.40 -31.28
N SER A 35 13.89 -7.10 -30.58
CA SER A 35 14.11 -6.85 -29.16
C SER A 35 15.51 -7.23 -28.69
N ILE A 36 15.96 -6.60 -27.62
CA ILE A 36 17.16 -6.94 -26.86
C ILE A 36 16.72 -7.31 -25.46
N ASN A 37 17.23 -8.42 -24.92
CA ASN A 37 16.89 -8.96 -23.60
C ASN A 37 15.38 -9.17 -23.38
N SER A 38 14.65 -9.57 -24.42
CA SER A 38 13.21 -9.88 -24.34
C SER A 38 12.96 -11.35 -24.64
N ASP A 39 11.71 -11.79 -24.53
CA ASP A 39 11.28 -13.18 -24.82
C ASP A 39 12.03 -14.25 -24.00
N TRP A 40 12.20 -13.99 -22.69
CA TRP A 40 12.86 -14.89 -21.72
C TRP A 40 14.33 -15.19 -22.03
N LYS A 41 14.95 -14.42 -22.93
CA LYS A 41 16.36 -14.54 -23.29
C LYS A 41 17.11 -13.27 -22.91
N ILE A 42 18.24 -13.42 -22.24
CA ILE A 42 19.16 -12.33 -21.95
C ILE A 42 20.34 -12.44 -22.90
N GLU A 43 20.55 -11.40 -23.70
CA GLU A 43 21.66 -11.33 -24.66
C GLU A 43 22.98 -11.00 -23.94
N LEU A 44 24.09 -11.37 -24.56
CA LEU A 44 25.41 -10.96 -24.07
C LEU A 44 25.67 -9.47 -24.40
N PRO A 45 26.53 -8.77 -23.62
CA PRO A 45 26.95 -7.41 -23.93
C PRO A 45 27.48 -7.29 -25.36
N GLY A 46 27.02 -6.29 -26.10
CA GLY A 46 27.28 -6.18 -27.53
C GLY A 46 26.57 -5.01 -28.20
N GLU A 47 26.63 -4.97 -29.52
CA GLU A 47 25.93 -3.99 -30.36
C GLU A 47 24.81 -4.68 -31.15
N PHE A 48 23.64 -4.05 -31.16
CA PHE A 48 22.42 -4.60 -31.72
C PHE A 48 21.73 -3.58 -32.63
N GLN A 49 21.22 -4.03 -33.77
CA GLN A 49 20.47 -3.20 -34.72
C GLN A 49 18.97 -3.24 -34.42
N ILE A 50 18.42 -2.16 -33.86
CA ILE A 50 17.02 -2.06 -33.47
C ILE A 50 16.49 -0.65 -33.69
N ALA A 51 15.22 -0.52 -34.09
CA ALA A 51 14.58 0.76 -34.38
C ALA A 51 15.36 1.68 -35.35
N GLY A 52 16.14 1.11 -36.27
CA GLY A 52 16.96 1.83 -37.25
C GLY A 52 18.20 2.54 -36.67
N THR A 53 18.62 2.19 -35.45
CA THR A 53 19.89 2.64 -34.88
C THR A 53 20.67 1.46 -34.29
N THR A 54 21.98 1.64 -34.12
CA THR A 54 22.81 0.74 -33.30
C THR A 54 22.63 1.07 -31.83
N VAL A 55 22.17 0.09 -31.05
CA VAL A 55 22.12 0.13 -29.59
C VAL A 55 23.26 -0.72 -29.04
N ARG A 56 24.08 -0.13 -28.18
CA ARG A 56 25.12 -0.81 -27.42
C ARG A 56 24.60 -1.17 -26.04
N TYR A 57 24.58 -2.46 -25.73
CA TYR A 57 24.24 -3.02 -24.44
C TYR A 57 25.51 -3.38 -23.68
N VAL A 58 25.60 -2.93 -22.43
CA VAL A 58 26.71 -3.23 -21.54
C VAL A 58 26.15 -3.76 -20.23
N ARG A 59 26.74 -4.85 -19.75
CA ARG A 59 26.48 -5.39 -18.42
C ARG A 59 27.76 -5.64 -17.66
N ARG A 60 27.80 -5.23 -16.39
CA ARG A 60 28.89 -5.48 -15.45
C ARG A 60 28.32 -5.95 -14.12
N GLY A 61 28.28 -7.27 -13.91
CA GLY A 61 27.59 -7.87 -12.77
C GLY A 61 26.08 -7.58 -12.82
N LEU A 62 25.58 -6.90 -11.77
CA LEU A 62 24.17 -6.49 -11.64
C LEU A 62 23.88 -5.10 -12.22
N TRP A 63 24.84 -4.47 -12.92
CA TRP A 63 24.63 -3.14 -13.50
C TRP A 63 24.50 -3.21 -15.01
N GLU A 64 23.42 -2.60 -15.53
CA GLU A 64 23.10 -2.58 -16.95
C GLU A 64 23.03 -1.17 -17.54
N LYS A 65 23.40 -1.08 -18.82
CA LYS A 65 23.36 0.16 -19.59
C LYS A 65 23.02 -0.11 -21.05
N PHE A 66 22.08 0.67 -21.58
CA PHE A 66 21.90 0.84 -23.01
C PHE A 66 22.39 2.22 -23.46
N SER A 67 22.99 2.28 -24.63
CA SER A 67 23.36 3.54 -25.28
C SER A 67 23.17 3.45 -26.78
N ALA A 68 22.60 4.48 -27.40
CA ALA A 68 22.40 4.54 -28.84
C ALA A 68 22.70 5.95 -29.37
N LYS A 69 23.38 6.03 -30.52
CA LYS A 69 23.64 7.33 -31.16
C LYS A 69 22.36 7.93 -31.76
N GLY A 70 21.44 7.08 -32.25
CA GLY A 70 20.28 7.48 -33.03
C GLY A 70 20.68 7.98 -34.43
N PRO A 71 19.73 8.57 -35.18
CA PRO A 71 18.32 8.72 -34.83
C PRO A 71 17.58 7.38 -34.86
N THR A 72 16.62 7.20 -33.95
CA THR A 72 15.64 6.13 -34.08
C THR A 72 14.72 6.43 -35.28
N THR A 73 14.38 5.40 -36.04
CA THR A 73 13.42 5.50 -37.17
C THR A 73 12.00 5.14 -36.73
N VAL A 74 11.88 4.35 -35.66
CA VAL A 74 10.62 3.94 -35.03
C VAL A 74 10.76 4.05 -33.50
N PRO A 75 9.65 4.09 -32.73
CA PRO A 75 9.72 4.14 -31.28
C PRO A 75 10.42 2.91 -30.67
N LEU A 76 11.19 3.15 -29.61
CA LEU A 76 11.81 2.13 -28.77
C LEU A 76 11.07 2.06 -27.43
N HIS A 77 10.50 0.91 -27.13
CA HIS A 77 9.85 0.58 -25.88
C HIS A 77 10.89 0.07 -24.88
N LEU A 78 11.11 0.82 -23.80
CA LEU A 78 11.98 0.44 -22.70
C LEU A 78 11.20 -0.43 -21.72
N MET A 79 11.63 -1.67 -21.60
CA MET A 79 11.02 -2.70 -20.77
C MET A 79 11.95 -3.07 -19.61
N VAL A 80 11.38 -3.43 -18.46
CA VAL A 80 12.12 -3.93 -17.30
C VAL A 80 11.55 -5.28 -16.88
N LEU A 81 12.40 -6.29 -16.72
CA LEU A 81 12.07 -7.56 -16.11
C LEU A 81 12.36 -7.48 -14.61
N LEU A 82 11.32 -7.48 -13.78
CA LEU A 82 11.45 -7.46 -12.33
C LEU A 82 11.51 -8.88 -11.77
N PHE A 83 12.49 -9.12 -10.89
CA PHE A 83 12.52 -10.27 -9.99
C PHE A 83 12.16 -9.74 -8.59
N HIS A 84 10.96 -10.09 -8.09
CA HIS A 84 10.35 -9.60 -6.83
C HIS A 84 9.84 -8.14 -6.84
N ASP A 85 9.14 -7.73 -5.77
CA ASP A 85 8.54 -6.39 -5.56
C ASP A 85 9.61 -5.31 -5.30
N GLN A 86 10.50 -5.06 -6.27
CA GLN A 86 11.54 -4.04 -6.19
C GLN A 86 11.18 -2.79 -7.01
N ASN A 87 11.50 -1.61 -6.46
CA ASN A 87 11.45 -0.34 -7.18
C ASN A 87 12.69 -0.23 -8.08
N TYR A 88 12.50 -0.10 -9.39
CA TYR A 88 13.52 -0.35 -10.41
C TYR A 88 14.23 0.92 -10.86
N GLY A 89 14.58 1.83 -9.94
CA GLY A 89 15.17 3.16 -10.22
C GLY A 89 16.04 3.22 -11.49
N ILE A 90 15.42 3.64 -12.60
CA ILE A 90 16.05 3.76 -13.92
C ILE A 90 16.13 5.24 -14.30
N HIS A 91 17.27 5.61 -14.87
CA HIS A 91 17.48 6.93 -15.45
C HIS A 91 17.67 6.81 -16.96
N TYR A 92 16.83 7.49 -17.73
CA TYR A 92 16.93 7.54 -19.19
C TYR A 92 16.99 8.98 -19.69
N GLU A 93 17.78 9.20 -20.75
CA GLU A 93 17.91 10.49 -21.43
C GLU A 93 18.06 10.28 -22.94
N TYR A 94 17.57 11.24 -23.72
CA TYR A 94 17.70 11.30 -25.17
C TYR A 94 17.45 12.73 -25.66
N THR A 95 17.80 13.03 -26.91
CA THR A 95 17.60 14.32 -27.57
C THR A 95 16.78 14.18 -28.84
N ILE A 96 15.83 15.07 -29.11
CA ILE A 96 15.03 15.12 -30.35
C ILE A 96 15.33 16.45 -31.08
N PRO A 97 15.54 16.45 -32.41
CA PRO A 97 15.67 17.69 -33.16
C PRO A 97 14.35 18.48 -33.18
N VAL A 98 14.39 19.77 -32.85
CA VAL A 98 13.24 20.67 -32.92
C VAL A 98 13.17 21.27 -34.32
N ASN A 99 12.09 21.02 -35.05
CA ASN A 99 11.84 21.70 -36.33
C ASN A 99 11.35 23.12 -36.05
N GLN A 100 12.22 24.11 -36.20
CA GLN A 100 11.86 25.52 -36.10
C GLN A 100 11.35 26.03 -37.46
N SER A 101 10.03 26.07 -37.62
CA SER A 101 9.37 26.92 -38.61
C SER A 101 7.96 27.24 -38.13
N THR A 102 7.83 28.24 -37.26
CA THR A 102 6.95 29.42 -37.39
C THR A 102 6.91 30.21 -36.07
N GLU A 103 7.25 31.49 -36.21
CA GLU A 103 6.83 32.68 -35.44
C GLU A 103 7.43 32.97 -34.05
N ASN A 104 8.44 33.84 -34.12
CA ASN A 104 8.74 34.90 -33.16
C ASN A 104 7.47 35.66 -32.74
N GLN A 105 7.20 35.74 -31.43
CA GLN A 105 6.71 36.96 -30.78
C GLN A 105 6.97 36.88 -29.27
N SER A 106 7.82 37.81 -28.80
CA SER A 106 8.05 38.22 -27.41
C SER A 106 8.35 37.12 -26.38
N GLU A 107 9.60 37.03 -25.92
CA GLU A 107 9.91 36.46 -24.61
C GLU A 107 9.15 37.22 -23.51
N PRO A 108 8.35 36.53 -22.68
CA PRO A 108 8.23 36.86 -21.27
C PRO A 108 9.18 35.93 -20.51
N THR A 109 10.17 36.52 -19.85
CA THR A 109 10.97 35.98 -18.73
C THR A 109 10.78 34.48 -18.46
N LYS A 110 11.71 33.62 -18.92
CA LYS A 110 11.69 32.15 -18.70
C LYS A 110 11.21 31.78 -17.29
N PRO A 111 9.99 31.26 -17.11
CA PRO A 111 9.65 30.56 -15.88
C PRO A 111 10.41 29.24 -15.93
N GLN A 112 11.06 28.86 -14.84
CA GLN A 112 11.78 27.58 -14.73
C GLN A 112 10.93 26.45 -15.33
N ASP A 113 11.47 25.76 -16.34
CA ASP A 113 10.77 24.74 -17.14
C ASP A 113 10.15 23.67 -16.23
N ALA A 114 8.89 23.87 -15.89
CA ALA A 114 8.13 22.96 -15.05
C ALA A 114 7.49 21.91 -15.94
N LEU A 115 7.94 20.66 -15.81
CA LEU A 115 7.37 19.54 -16.55
C LEU A 115 6.19 18.97 -15.77
N PHE A 116 5.04 18.85 -16.42
CA PHE A 116 3.84 18.23 -15.85
C PHE A 116 3.65 16.83 -16.43
N LEU A 117 3.59 15.82 -15.57
CA LEU A 117 3.52 14.42 -15.97
C LEU A 117 2.56 13.62 -15.09
N TRP A 118 1.78 12.74 -15.73
CA TRP A 118 0.98 11.73 -15.07
C TRP A 118 1.86 10.63 -14.46
N THR A 119 1.66 10.36 -13.19
CA THR A 119 2.38 9.30 -12.48
C THR A 119 1.42 8.42 -11.69
N HIS A 120 1.80 7.16 -11.50
CA HIS A 120 1.12 6.27 -10.56
C HIS A 120 1.63 6.57 -9.15
N SER A 121 0.85 7.32 -8.36
CA SER A 121 1.26 7.80 -7.03
C SER A 121 0.97 6.81 -5.90
N GLY A 122 0.23 5.74 -6.18
CA GLY A 122 -0.06 4.69 -5.19
C GLY A 122 -1.13 3.70 -5.65
N TRP A 123 -1.65 2.93 -4.70
CA TRP A 123 -2.79 2.03 -4.88
C TRP A 123 -3.98 2.54 -4.10
N GLU A 124 -5.16 2.45 -4.70
CA GLU A 124 -6.43 2.61 -4.00
C GLU A 124 -6.65 1.48 -2.99
N GLY A 125 -7.63 1.68 -2.11
CA GLY A 125 -8.14 0.62 -1.25
C GLY A 125 -8.60 -0.59 -2.06
N CYS A 126 -8.49 -1.78 -1.47
CA CYS A 126 -9.05 -2.97 -2.10
C CYS A 126 -10.57 -2.88 -2.16
N SER A 127 -11.18 -3.36 -3.25
CA SER A 127 -12.64 -3.35 -3.43
C SER A 127 -13.40 -4.15 -2.36
N VAL A 128 -12.73 -5.11 -1.72
CA VAL A 128 -13.27 -5.97 -0.66
C VAL A 128 -12.24 -6.14 0.45
N GLN A 129 -12.68 -6.49 1.66
CA GLN A 129 -11.82 -6.81 2.81
C GLN A 129 -11.41 -8.29 2.86
N CYS A 130 -12.12 -9.19 2.16
CA CYS A 130 -11.86 -10.62 2.09
C CYS A 130 -12.55 -11.23 0.86
N GLY A 131 -12.20 -12.47 0.50
CA GLY A 131 -12.86 -13.22 -0.58
C GLY A 131 -12.33 -12.94 -1.99
N GLY A 132 -11.27 -12.15 -2.11
CA GLY A 132 -10.62 -11.80 -3.37
C GLY A 132 -11.28 -10.60 -4.06
N GLY A 133 -10.60 -9.46 -4.06
CA GLY A 133 -11.00 -8.27 -4.80
C GLY A 133 -9.87 -7.70 -5.64
N GLU A 134 -10.10 -6.49 -6.12
CA GLU A 134 -9.19 -5.77 -6.98
C GLU A 134 -8.94 -4.38 -6.43
N ARG A 135 -7.74 -3.87 -6.66
CA ARG A 135 -7.36 -2.48 -6.41
C ARG A 135 -6.77 -1.88 -7.67
N ARG A 136 -6.92 -0.57 -7.82
CA ARG A 136 -6.43 0.21 -8.96
C ARG A 136 -5.29 1.13 -8.52
N THR A 137 -4.38 1.48 -9.42
CA THR A 137 -3.40 2.53 -9.12
C THR A 137 -4.03 3.91 -9.20
N ILE A 138 -3.61 4.80 -8.29
CA ILE A 138 -4.00 6.21 -8.32
C ILE A 138 -3.12 6.90 -9.38
N VAL A 139 -3.76 7.50 -10.38
CA VAL A 139 -3.09 8.28 -11.43
C VAL A 139 -3.26 9.75 -11.11
N SER A 140 -2.15 10.42 -10.81
CA SER A 140 -2.14 11.83 -10.39
C SER A 140 -1.13 12.66 -11.17
N CYS A 141 -1.47 13.93 -11.40
CA CYS A 141 -0.56 14.87 -12.06
C CYS A 141 0.54 15.34 -11.12
N THR A 142 1.78 15.34 -11.60
CA THR A 142 2.95 15.84 -10.86
C THR A 142 3.69 16.88 -11.66
N ARG A 143 4.20 17.89 -10.96
CA ARG A 143 5.06 18.94 -11.50
C ARG A 143 6.50 18.67 -11.08
N ILE A 144 7.40 18.68 -12.05
CA ILE A 144 8.83 18.49 -11.85
C ILE A 144 9.53 19.83 -12.11
N VAL A 145 10.17 20.38 -11.09
CA VAL A 145 11.00 21.59 -11.19
C VAL A 145 12.34 21.30 -10.55
N ASN A 146 13.45 21.50 -11.26
CA ASN A 146 14.80 21.27 -10.74
C ASN A 146 15.01 19.90 -10.06
N LYS A 147 14.43 18.83 -10.65
CA LYS A 147 14.40 17.44 -10.11
C LYS A 147 13.58 17.23 -8.84
N THR A 148 12.85 18.24 -8.39
CA THR A 148 11.86 18.11 -7.31
C THR A 148 10.50 17.81 -7.92
N THR A 149 9.91 16.68 -7.54
CA THR A 149 8.58 16.25 -7.99
C THR A 149 7.55 16.60 -6.92
N THR A 150 6.54 17.38 -7.29
CA THR A 150 5.44 17.77 -6.40
C THR A 150 4.10 17.38 -7.00
N LEU A 151 3.19 16.86 -6.17
CA LEU A 151 1.81 16.62 -6.57
C LEU A 151 1.11 17.95 -6.89
N VAL A 152 0.40 18.01 -8.00
CA VAL A 152 -0.37 19.20 -8.44
C VAL A 152 -1.77 18.78 -8.86
N ASN A 153 -2.58 19.72 -9.36
CA ASN A 153 -3.95 19.41 -9.77
C ASN A 153 -3.93 18.58 -11.06
N ASP A 154 -4.86 17.63 -11.17
CA ASP A 154 -5.09 16.84 -12.38
C ASP A 154 -5.34 17.71 -13.62
N SER A 155 -5.86 18.94 -13.46
CA SER A 155 -6.05 19.90 -14.55
C SER A 155 -4.75 20.40 -15.19
N ASP A 156 -3.64 20.34 -14.46
CA ASP A 156 -2.36 20.88 -14.91
C ASP A 156 -1.64 19.93 -15.88
N CYS A 157 -2.10 18.66 -15.94
CA CYS A 157 -1.62 17.67 -16.90
C CYS A 157 -2.62 17.51 -18.07
N PRO A 158 -2.15 17.29 -19.31
CA PRO A 158 -3.03 17.01 -20.44
C PRO A 158 -3.87 15.74 -20.19
N GLN A 159 -5.19 15.86 -20.14
CA GLN A 159 -6.07 14.70 -19.89
C GLN A 159 -5.97 13.63 -20.99
N ALA A 160 -5.68 14.02 -22.23
CA ALA A 160 -5.49 13.08 -23.34
C ALA A 160 -4.30 12.12 -23.15
N SER A 161 -3.33 12.46 -22.30
CA SER A 161 -2.17 11.60 -21.98
C SER A 161 -2.31 10.88 -20.64
N ARG A 162 -3.48 10.93 -20.00
CA ARG A 162 -3.73 10.23 -18.73
C ARG A 162 -3.66 8.72 -18.95
N PRO A 163 -2.72 8.00 -18.29
CA PRO A 163 -2.63 6.56 -18.42
C PRO A 163 -3.80 5.87 -17.72
N GLU A 164 -4.14 4.68 -18.22
CA GLU A 164 -5.12 3.82 -17.56
C GLU A 164 -4.60 3.31 -16.20
N PRO A 165 -5.45 3.25 -15.16
CA PRO A 165 -5.08 2.64 -13.89
C PRO A 165 -4.70 1.16 -14.05
N GLN A 166 -3.61 0.76 -13.41
CA GLN A 166 -3.20 -0.65 -13.34
C GLN A 166 -4.08 -1.37 -12.32
N VAL A 167 -4.47 -2.61 -12.62
CA VAL A 167 -5.32 -3.44 -11.74
C VAL A 167 -4.49 -4.56 -11.12
N ARG A 168 -4.66 -4.79 -9.81
CA ARG A 168 -4.08 -5.95 -9.12
C ARG A 168 -5.10 -6.58 -8.18
N ARG A 169 -4.99 -7.91 -8.01
CA ARG A 169 -5.76 -8.67 -7.02
C ARG A 169 -5.27 -8.37 -5.60
N CYS A 170 -6.20 -8.34 -4.65
CA CYS A 170 -5.95 -8.12 -3.22
C CYS A 170 -6.95 -8.91 -2.36
N ASN A 171 -6.65 -9.05 -1.06
CA ASN A 171 -7.52 -9.67 -0.05
C ASN A 171 -8.08 -11.04 -0.45
N SER A 172 -7.20 -11.91 -0.97
CA SER A 172 -7.53 -13.26 -1.44
C SER A 172 -7.81 -14.27 -0.33
N HIS A 173 -7.63 -13.89 0.94
CA HIS A 173 -7.99 -14.76 2.06
C HIS A 173 -9.51 -14.92 2.13
N PRO A 174 -10.02 -16.10 2.53
CA PRO A 174 -11.45 -16.30 2.71
C PRO A 174 -12.00 -15.37 3.79
N CYS A 175 -13.27 -15.00 3.64
CA CYS A 175 -14.01 -14.30 4.68
C CYS A 175 -14.28 -15.25 5.85
N GLN A 176 -14.06 -14.77 7.08
CA GLN A 176 -14.11 -15.57 8.29
C GLN A 176 -15.36 -15.27 9.12
N SER A 177 -15.77 -16.26 9.91
CA SER A 177 -16.79 -16.16 10.95
C SER A 177 -16.14 -16.28 12.32
N ARG A 178 -16.63 -15.47 13.28
CA ARG A 178 -16.12 -15.47 14.65
C ARG A 178 -17.24 -15.31 15.67
N TRP A 179 -17.03 -15.85 16.87
CA TRP A 179 -17.89 -15.57 18.00
C TRP A 179 -17.68 -14.14 18.50
N VAL A 180 -18.77 -13.42 18.69
CA VAL A 180 -18.79 -12.10 19.32
C VAL A 180 -19.61 -12.21 20.58
N ALA A 181 -19.00 -11.83 21.70
CA ALA A 181 -19.63 -11.81 23.00
C ALA A 181 -19.97 -10.35 23.35
N GLY A 182 -21.24 -10.11 23.69
CA GLY A 182 -21.72 -8.81 24.15
C GLY A 182 -21.23 -8.46 25.55
N GLN A 183 -21.70 -7.33 26.06
CA GLN A 183 -21.46 -6.94 27.45
C GLN A 183 -22.18 -7.89 28.40
N TRP A 184 -21.62 -8.03 29.61
CA TRP A 184 -22.29 -8.75 30.67
C TRP A 184 -23.47 -7.95 31.23
N SER A 185 -24.54 -8.65 31.56
CA SER A 185 -25.62 -8.11 32.36
C SER A 185 -25.13 -7.72 33.75
N PRO A 186 -25.87 -6.88 34.49
CA PRO A 186 -25.67 -6.73 35.91
C PRO A 186 -25.69 -8.09 36.62
N CYS A 187 -24.99 -8.17 37.75
CA CYS A 187 -24.99 -9.36 38.58
C CYS A 187 -26.39 -9.62 39.13
N SER A 188 -26.84 -10.87 39.12
CA SER A 188 -28.14 -11.25 39.68
C SER A 188 -28.25 -11.03 41.19
N ALA A 189 -27.11 -10.97 41.88
CA ALA A 189 -27.02 -10.72 43.31
C ALA A 189 -26.42 -9.33 43.56
N THR A 190 -27.00 -8.60 44.50
CA THR A 190 -26.55 -7.25 44.89
C THR A 190 -25.40 -7.27 45.89
N CYS A 191 -25.34 -8.27 46.78
CA CYS A 191 -24.30 -8.37 47.82
C CYS A 191 -23.61 -9.76 47.87
N GLU A 192 -24.21 -10.81 47.29
CA GLU A 192 -23.67 -12.17 47.36
C GLU A 192 -23.10 -12.65 46.01
N LYS A 193 -22.69 -13.92 45.96
CA LYS A 193 -22.32 -14.57 44.69
C LYS A 193 -23.55 -14.73 43.82
N GLY A 194 -23.51 -14.13 42.64
CA GLY A 194 -24.57 -14.21 41.64
C GLY A 194 -24.08 -14.74 40.30
N LEU A 195 -24.96 -14.67 39.32
CA LEU A 195 -24.68 -14.96 37.92
C LEU A 195 -24.89 -13.70 37.08
N GLN A 196 -24.08 -13.57 36.05
CA GLN A 196 -24.26 -12.58 34.99
C GLN A 196 -24.33 -13.29 33.64
N HIS A 197 -25.16 -12.75 32.76
CA HIS A 197 -25.45 -13.31 31.45
C HIS A 197 -24.94 -12.38 30.35
N ARG A 198 -24.50 -12.91 29.22
CA ARG A 198 -24.20 -12.11 28.02
C ARG A 198 -24.71 -12.79 26.78
N GLU A 199 -24.99 -11.99 25.77
CA GLU A 199 -25.31 -12.50 24.45
C GLU A 199 -24.03 -12.98 23.75
N VAL A 200 -24.08 -14.14 23.10
CA VAL A 200 -22.98 -14.70 22.31
C VAL A 200 -23.52 -15.14 20.95
N THR A 201 -23.15 -14.40 19.91
CA THR A 201 -23.60 -14.60 18.53
C THR A 201 -22.43 -14.92 17.61
N CYS A 202 -22.68 -15.77 16.60
CA CYS A 202 -21.71 -16.04 15.54
C CYS A 202 -21.90 -14.99 14.45
N MET A 203 -20.84 -14.22 14.16
CA MET A 203 -20.87 -13.18 13.12
C MET A 203 -19.98 -13.59 11.95
N TYR A 204 -20.48 -13.41 10.74
CA TYR A 204 -19.74 -13.60 9.49
C TYR A 204 -19.34 -12.25 8.90
N GLN A 205 -18.07 -12.11 8.52
CA GLN A 205 -17.57 -10.91 7.84
C GLN A 205 -17.93 -10.97 6.36
N LEU A 206 -18.65 -9.96 5.88
CA LEU A 206 -18.93 -9.78 4.46
C LEU A 206 -17.74 -9.13 3.75
N GLN A 207 -17.70 -9.28 2.44
CA GLN A 207 -16.65 -8.71 1.58
C GLN A 207 -16.52 -7.18 1.72
N ASN A 208 -17.60 -6.47 2.02
CA ASN A 208 -17.58 -5.01 2.24
C ASN A 208 -17.06 -4.59 3.64
N GLY A 209 -16.67 -5.55 4.49
CA GLY A 209 -16.22 -5.31 5.86
C GLY A 209 -17.33 -5.26 6.92
N THR A 210 -18.60 -5.32 6.52
CA THR A 210 -19.72 -5.41 7.48
C THR A 210 -19.85 -6.81 8.06
N HIS A 211 -20.44 -6.91 9.25
CA HIS A 211 -20.64 -8.19 9.94
C HIS A 211 -22.13 -8.52 10.01
N VAL A 212 -22.47 -9.78 9.72
CA VAL A 212 -23.85 -10.27 9.79
C VAL A 212 -23.96 -11.47 10.71
N THR A 213 -25.05 -11.57 11.46
CA THR A 213 -25.32 -12.73 12.31
C THR A 213 -25.55 -13.96 11.44
N THR A 214 -24.89 -15.07 11.78
CA THR A 214 -24.99 -16.35 11.06
C THR A 214 -25.25 -17.51 12.02
N ARG A 215 -25.41 -18.71 11.46
CA ARG A 215 -25.64 -19.93 12.23
C ARG A 215 -24.39 -20.35 13.01
N PRO A 216 -24.54 -20.88 14.25
CA PRO A 216 -23.43 -21.38 15.07
C PRO A 216 -22.44 -22.32 14.36
N LEU A 217 -22.91 -23.15 13.43
CA LEU A 217 -22.08 -24.11 12.70
C LEU A 217 -20.95 -23.48 11.89
N TYR A 218 -21.08 -22.20 11.49
CA TYR A 218 -20.04 -21.52 10.72
C TYR A 218 -18.88 -21.02 11.59
N CYS A 219 -19.06 -20.91 12.91
CA CYS A 219 -17.99 -20.58 13.82
C CYS A 219 -17.31 -21.86 14.30
N SER A 220 -16.15 -22.19 13.73
CA SER A 220 -15.36 -23.37 14.11
C SER A 220 -14.71 -23.24 15.49
N GLU A 221 -14.47 -22.02 15.93
CA GLU A 221 -13.89 -21.74 17.24
C GLU A 221 -14.84 -22.11 18.40
N PRO A 222 -14.31 -22.44 19.59
CA PRO A 222 -15.12 -22.71 20.77
C PRO A 222 -16.03 -21.53 21.12
N ARG A 223 -17.33 -21.81 21.36
CA ARG A 223 -18.30 -20.80 21.75
C ARG A 223 -17.97 -20.28 23.17
N PRO A 224 -17.76 -18.97 23.35
CA PRO A 224 -17.59 -18.38 24.67
C PRO A 224 -18.77 -18.67 25.60
N THR A 225 -18.51 -18.78 26.90
CA THR A 225 -19.57 -19.01 27.89
C THR A 225 -20.55 -17.83 27.93
N PRO A 226 -21.88 -18.07 27.84
CA PRO A 226 -22.88 -17.02 27.95
C PRO A 226 -23.22 -16.67 29.39
N VAL A 227 -22.70 -17.42 30.37
CA VAL A 227 -22.95 -17.26 31.80
C VAL A 227 -21.62 -17.33 32.55
N GLN A 228 -21.43 -16.44 33.52
CA GLN A 228 -20.32 -16.52 34.47
C GLN A 228 -20.74 -16.08 35.87
N SER A 229 -19.97 -16.48 36.88
CA SER A 229 -20.17 -16.03 38.26
C SER A 229 -19.77 -14.55 38.44
N CYS A 230 -20.42 -13.88 39.38
CA CYS A 230 -20.11 -12.51 39.80
C CYS A 230 -20.27 -12.36 41.32
N GLU A 231 -19.69 -11.30 41.88
CA GLU A 231 -19.88 -10.90 43.27
C GLU A 231 -20.61 -9.55 43.30
N GLY A 232 -21.68 -9.47 44.08
CA GLY A 232 -22.44 -8.24 44.26
C GLY A 232 -21.61 -7.16 44.98
N GLN A 233 -21.78 -5.90 44.59
CA GLN A 233 -20.98 -4.77 45.09
C GLN A 233 -21.70 -3.92 46.15
N ASP A 234 -23.02 -4.10 46.33
CA ASP A 234 -23.88 -3.27 47.18
C ASP A 234 -24.25 -3.99 48.48
N CYS A 235 -23.24 -4.28 49.30
CA CYS A 235 -23.44 -4.78 50.66
C CYS A 235 -23.63 -3.61 51.62
N LEU A 236 -24.87 -3.37 52.04
CA LEU A 236 -25.13 -2.52 53.21
C LEU A 236 -24.69 -3.28 54.46
N SER A 237 -23.59 -2.83 55.09
CA SER A 237 -23.27 -3.24 56.45
C SER A 237 -24.29 -2.62 57.39
N ILE A 238 -25.26 -3.42 57.84
CA ILE A 238 -26.15 -3.01 58.92
C ILE A 238 -25.33 -3.06 60.20
N TRP A 239 -24.91 -1.90 60.70
CA TRP A 239 -24.33 -1.76 62.02
C TRP A 239 -25.47 -1.71 63.03
N GLU A 240 -25.64 -2.79 63.79
CA GLU A 240 -26.54 -2.80 64.93
C GLU A 240 -25.72 -2.38 66.16
N ALA A 241 -25.97 -1.18 66.69
CA ALA A 241 -25.35 -0.75 67.93
C ALA A 241 -25.91 -1.57 69.08
N SER A 242 -25.06 -2.31 69.79
CA SER A 242 -25.45 -2.96 71.05
C SER A 242 -25.80 -1.91 72.11
N GLU A 243 -26.63 -2.27 73.09
CA GLU A 243 -26.90 -1.38 74.23
C GLU A 243 -25.60 -0.96 74.93
N TRP A 244 -25.53 0.33 75.27
CA TRP A 244 -24.38 0.91 75.97
C TRP A 244 -24.22 0.26 77.36
N SER A 245 -23.04 -0.27 77.66
CA SER A 245 -22.69 -0.71 79.01
C SER A 245 -21.99 0.41 79.78
N GLU A 246 -22.33 0.55 81.06
CA GLU A 246 -21.65 1.51 81.96
C GLU A 246 -20.17 1.13 82.13
N VAL A 247 -19.29 2.09 81.84
CA VAL A 247 -17.85 1.93 82.07
C VAL A 247 -17.58 2.12 83.56
N GLY A 248 -17.43 1.02 84.29
CA GLY A 248 -16.92 1.02 85.66
C GLY A 248 -15.47 1.46 85.67
N GLY A 249 -15.21 2.70 86.09
CA GLY A 249 -13.89 3.31 86.11
C GLY A 249 -12.89 2.52 86.94
N ARG A 250 -11.93 1.87 86.28
CA ARG A 250 -10.55 1.73 86.76
C ARG A 250 -9.59 1.91 85.60
N SER A 251 -8.71 2.88 85.77
CA SER A 251 -7.55 3.14 84.92
C SER A 251 -6.70 1.89 84.76
N VAL A 252 -6.58 1.39 83.53
CA VAL A 252 -5.50 0.49 83.13
C VAL A 252 -4.89 1.05 81.85
N GLU A 253 -3.61 1.39 81.92
CA GLU A 253 -2.76 1.86 80.83
C GLU A 253 -2.56 0.78 79.73
N PRO A 254 -2.07 1.17 78.54
CA PRO A 254 -2.35 0.47 77.29
C PRO A 254 -1.43 -0.72 77.06
N LEU A 255 -1.96 -1.79 76.44
CA LEU A 255 -1.13 -2.79 75.79
C LEU A 255 -1.29 -2.68 74.27
N LEU A 256 -0.24 -2.15 73.65
CA LEU A 256 0.14 -2.46 72.28
C LEU A 256 0.19 -3.98 72.10
N SER A 257 -0.37 -4.50 71.02
CA SER A 257 0.19 -5.67 70.35
C SER A 257 -0.13 -5.62 68.86
N ASP A 258 0.95 -5.57 68.09
CA ASP A 258 1.00 -5.72 66.64
C ASP A 258 0.50 -7.10 66.19
N LEU A 259 -0.20 -7.14 65.05
CA LEU A 259 0.03 -8.04 63.91
C LEU A 259 -0.89 -7.70 62.74
#